data_AF-A0A960JE13-F1
#
_entry.id   AF-A0A960JE13-F1
#
_cell.length_a   1.000
_cell.length_b   1.000
_cell.length_c   1.000
_cell.angle_alpha   90.00
_cell.angle_beta   90.00
_cell.angle_gamma   90.00
#
_symmetry.space_group_name_H-M   'P 1'
#
loop_
_entity.id
_entity.type
_entity.pdbx_description
1 polymer ?
#
loop_
_entity_poly.entity_id
_entity_poly.type
_entity_poly.pdbx_seq_one_letter_code
_entity_poly.pdbx_strand_id
1 'polypeptide(L)'
;MAATSTSSGSGPGLTTVLASFARSPRETLLRRWNWKSALTSSLVRAALFFAVNLTAGPEAAWAAFFTELIFRACTAGFYGAITQGLSTVRPEWKGTLGACLLLPVFNHSLELAAHWARGTEELTASILASVCFTAVSSMFHCFVMRQGLMTVGEGSQGLLADLAAMPKALALFVASPFQRQLARKRV
;
A
#
# COMPACT_ATOMS: atom_id res chain seq x y z
N MET A 1 -5.25 31.51 34.03
CA MET A 1 -4.86 30.10 33.90
C MET A 1 -5.75 29.47 32.84
N ALA A 2 -5.34 29.59 31.56
CA ALA A 2 -6.14 29.18 30.42
C ALA A 2 -5.85 27.72 30.10
N ALA A 3 -6.88 26.88 30.10
CA ALA A 3 -6.79 25.47 29.76
C ALA A 3 -6.40 25.31 28.28
N THR A 4 -5.25 24.71 28.05
CA THR A 4 -4.75 24.31 26.73
C THR A 4 -5.65 23.21 26.19
N SER A 5 -6.63 23.57 25.36
CA SER A 5 -7.43 22.62 24.59
C SER A 5 -6.51 21.94 23.57
N THR A 6 -6.12 20.69 23.85
CA THR A 6 -5.45 19.81 22.89
C THR A 6 -6.43 19.48 21.76
N SER A 7 -6.24 20.09 20.59
CA SER A 7 -6.99 19.75 19.39
C SER A 7 -6.66 18.30 18.99
N SER A 8 -7.55 17.38 19.35
CA SER A 8 -7.50 16.01 18.87
C SER A 8 -7.66 16.00 17.33
N GLY A 9 -6.83 15.19 16.67
CA GLY A 9 -6.57 15.24 15.24
C GLY A 9 -7.80 15.31 14.34
N SER A 10 -7.88 16.39 13.56
CA SER A 10 -8.94 16.75 12.61
C SER A 10 -8.91 15.93 11.31
N GLY A 11 -8.94 14.60 11.41
CA GLY A 11 -9.09 13.71 10.25
C GLY A 11 -10.21 12.70 10.44
N PRO A 12 -10.69 12.07 9.36
CA PRO A 12 -11.79 11.11 9.43
C PRO A 12 -11.42 9.90 10.28
N GLY A 13 -12.41 9.36 10.99
CA GLY A 13 -12.27 8.09 11.70
C GLY A 13 -12.16 6.90 10.74
N LEU A 14 -11.57 5.79 11.20
CA LEU A 14 -11.40 4.57 10.40
C LEU A 14 -12.74 4.04 9.86
N THR A 15 -13.78 4.01 10.68
CA THR A 15 -15.11 3.53 10.30
C THR A 15 -15.72 4.37 9.18
N THR A 16 -15.52 5.69 9.18
CA THR A 16 -15.99 6.59 8.13
C THR A 16 -15.33 6.27 6.79
N VAL A 17 -14.01 6.04 6.78
CA VAL A 17 -13.26 5.67 5.57
C VAL A 17 -13.64 4.27 5.09
N LEU A 18 -13.79 3.29 5.98
CA LEU A 18 -14.23 1.95 5.58
C LEU A 18 -15.66 1.96 5.03
N ALA A 19 -16.56 2.73 5.66
CA ALA A 19 -17.93 2.86 5.19
C ALA A 19 -18.00 3.53 3.81
N SER A 20 -17.10 4.47 3.49
CA SER A 20 -17.11 5.13 2.17
C SER A 20 -16.72 4.16 1.05
N PHE A 21 -15.84 3.19 1.31
CA PHE A 21 -15.52 2.14 0.33
C PHE A 21 -16.74 1.28 -0.02
N ALA A 22 -17.60 0.99 0.96
CA ALA A 22 -18.81 0.18 0.73
C ALA A 22 -19.97 1.00 0.18
N ARG A 23 -20.15 2.24 0.65
CA ARG A 23 -21.30 3.09 0.29
C ARG A 23 -21.11 3.80 -1.05
N SER A 24 -19.86 4.13 -1.41
CA SER A 24 -19.54 4.92 -2.59
C SER A 24 -18.31 4.39 -3.34
N PRO A 25 -18.24 3.09 -3.69
CA PRO A 25 -17.05 2.47 -4.30
C PRO A 25 -16.63 3.16 -5.60
N ARG A 26 -17.59 3.65 -6.40
CA ARG A 26 -17.31 4.39 -7.63
C ARG A 26 -16.52 5.68 -7.35
N GLU A 27 -16.87 6.39 -6.29
CA GLU A 27 -16.20 7.65 -5.93
C GLU A 27 -14.86 7.37 -5.26
N THR A 28 -14.81 6.40 -4.36
CA THR A 28 -13.62 6.15 -3.53
C THR A 28 -12.58 5.25 -4.17
N LEU A 29 -12.98 4.34 -5.07
CA LEU A 29 -12.10 3.35 -5.68
C LEU A 29 -11.91 3.57 -7.18
N LEU A 30 -12.97 3.87 -7.93
CA LEU A 30 -12.86 4.07 -9.39
C LEU A 30 -12.38 5.47 -9.76
N ARG A 31 -13.01 6.52 -9.24
CA ARG A 31 -12.57 7.90 -9.51
C ARG A 31 -11.22 8.24 -8.90
N ARG A 32 -10.91 7.64 -7.75
CA ARG A 32 -9.62 7.78 -7.05
C ARG A 32 -8.69 6.61 -7.31
N TRP A 33 -8.93 5.87 -8.39
CA TRP A 33 -8.04 4.79 -8.80
C TRP A 33 -6.61 5.34 -8.95
N ASN A 34 -5.68 4.79 -8.16
CA ASN A 34 -4.37 5.38 -7.97
C ASN A 34 -3.43 4.96 -9.10
N TRP A 35 -3.44 5.72 -10.19
CA TRP A 35 -2.63 5.44 -11.38
C TRP A 35 -1.13 5.43 -11.11
N LYS A 36 -0.64 6.23 -10.15
CA LYS A 36 0.77 6.23 -9.75
C LYS A 36 1.17 4.88 -9.16
N SER A 37 0.38 4.39 -8.21
CA SER A 37 0.57 3.08 -7.59
C SER A 37 0.42 1.96 -8.61
N ALA A 38 -0.54 2.07 -9.54
CA ALA A 38 -0.72 1.10 -10.60
C ALA A 38 0.52 1.00 -11.49
N LEU A 39 1.02 2.14 -11.97
CA LEU A 39 2.18 2.21 -12.85
C LEU A 39 3.47 1.78 -12.15
N THR A 40 3.76 2.30 -10.96
CA THR A 40 5.01 1.96 -10.26
C THR A 40 5.00 0.50 -9.81
N SER A 41 3.87 0.01 -9.30
CA SER A 41 3.77 -1.38 -8.86
C SER A 41 3.86 -2.35 -10.04
N SER A 42 3.18 -2.06 -11.16
CA SER A 42 3.21 -2.94 -12.33
C SER A 42 4.59 -2.99 -12.97
N LEU A 43 5.29 -1.86 -13.12
CA LEU A 43 6.64 -1.83 -13.69
C LEU A 43 7.67 -2.55 -12.82
N VAL A 44 7.68 -2.26 -11.51
CA VAL A 44 8.64 -2.90 -10.59
C VAL A 44 8.40 -4.41 -10.52
N ARG A 45 7.14 -4.84 -10.42
CA ARG A 45 6.78 -6.26 -10.41
C ARG A 45 7.10 -6.93 -11.74
N ALA A 46 6.70 -6.35 -12.87
CA ALA A 46 6.96 -6.94 -14.18
C ALA A 46 8.47 -7.10 -14.43
N ALA A 47 9.28 -6.09 -14.09
CA ALA A 47 10.74 -6.16 -14.20
C ALA A 47 11.33 -7.28 -13.32
N LEU A 48 10.84 -7.45 -12.08
CA LEU A 48 11.24 -8.54 -11.20
C LEU A 48 10.92 -9.91 -11.82
N PHE A 49 9.69 -10.09 -12.33
CA PHE A 49 9.25 -11.34 -12.96
C PHE A 49 10.05 -11.65 -14.22
N PHE A 50 10.36 -10.64 -15.03
CA PHE A 50 11.25 -10.79 -16.19
C PHE A 50 12.63 -11.29 -15.75
N ALA A 51 13.28 -10.59 -14.80
CA ALA A 51 14.62 -10.91 -14.34
C ALA A 51 14.73 -12.33 -13.77
N VAL A 52 13.73 -12.76 -12.99
CA VAL A 52 13.68 -14.11 -12.40
C VAL A 52 13.51 -15.20 -13.48
N ASN A 53 12.78 -14.90 -14.56
CA ASN A 53 12.49 -15.88 -15.62
C ASN A 53 13.48 -15.83 -16.79
N LEU A 54 14.50 -14.96 -16.76
CA LEU A 54 15.52 -14.88 -17.81
C LEU A 54 16.25 -16.22 -18.03
N THR A 55 16.51 -16.97 -16.96
CA THR A 55 17.18 -18.29 -17.03
C THR A 55 16.31 -19.37 -17.65
N ALA A 56 14.98 -19.19 -17.67
CA ALA A 56 14.03 -20.10 -18.33
C ALA A 56 13.87 -19.81 -19.84
N GLY A 57 14.55 -18.78 -20.34
CA GLY A 57 14.53 -18.38 -21.75
C GLY A 57 13.75 -17.09 -22.01
N PRO A 58 14.03 -16.39 -23.12
CA PRO A 58 13.50 -15.06 -23.40
C PRO A 58 11.98 -15.04 -23.59
N GLU A 59 11.41 -16.11 -24.16
CA GLU A 59 9.96 -16.23 -24.35
C GLU A 59 9.22 -16.31 -23.00
N ALA A 60 9.71 -17.15 -22.08
CA ALA A 60 9.16 -17.27 -20.73
C ALA A 60 9.30 -15.95 -19.93
N ALA A 61 10.44 -15.27 -20.05
CA ALA A 61 10.67 -13.99 -19.39
C ALA A 61 9.69 -12.89 -19.85
N TRP A 62 9.48 -12.75 -21.16
CA TRP A 62 8.52 -11.77 -21.70
C TRP A 62 7.07 -12.14 -21.38
N ALA A 63 6.70 -13.42 -21.45
CA ALA A 63 5.38 -13.88 -21.06
C ALA A 63 5.09 -13.53 -19.58
N ALA A 64 6.05 -13.80 -18.69
CA ALA A 64 5.94 -13.44 -17.27
C ALA A 64 5.85 -11.91 -17.06
N PHE A 65 6.66 -11.14 -17.78
CA PHE A 65 6.63 -9.67 -17.74
C PHE A 65 5.24 -9.13 -18.10
N PHE A 66 4.70 -9.48 -19.27
CA PHE A 66 3.41 -8.94 -19.72
C PHE A 66 2.24 -9.39 -18.85
N THR A 67 2.28 -10.63 -18.38
CA THR A 67 1.26 -11.16 -17.46
C THR A 67 1.19 -10.32 -16.20
N GLU A 68 2.34 -10.10 -15.54
CA GLU A 68 2.37 -9.33 -14.29
C GLU A 68 2.10 -7.84 -14.56
N LEU A 69 2.57 -7.29 -15.69
CA LEU A 69 2.30 -5.91 -16.08
C LEU A 69 0.80 -5.65 -16.20
N ILE A 70 0.07 -6.48 -16.95
CA ILE A 70 -1.37 -6.33 -17.17
C ILE A 70 -2.13 -6.56 -15.86
N PHE A 71 -1.83 -7.67 -15.17
CA PHE A 71 -2.50 -8.01 -13.92
C PHE A 71 -2.35 -6.90 -12.86
N ARG A 72 -1.12 -6.38 -12.67
CA ARG A 72 -0.87 -5.29 -11.71
C ARG A 72 -1.41 -3.95 -12.19
N ALA A 73 -1.33 -3.67 -13.49
CA ALA A 73 -1.95 -2.46 -14.04
C ALA A 73 -3.46 -2.44 -13.76
N CYS A 74 -4.16 -3.58 -13.77
CA CYS A 74 -5.58 -3.61 -13.42
C CYS A 74 -5.82 -3.50 -11.91
N THR A 75 -5.01 -4.18 -11.08
CA THR A 75 -5.34 -4.37 -9.65
C THR A 75 -4.69 -3.34 -8.72
N ALA A 76 -3.46 -2.91 -8.99
CA ALA A 76 -2.66 -2.15 -8.02
C ALA A 76 -3.19 -0.73 -7.77
N GLY A 77 -3.89 -0.12 -8.73
CA GLY A 77 -4.51 1.19 -8.50
C GLY A 77 -5.69 1.14 -7.51
N PHE A 78 -6.39 0.01 -7.40
CA PHE A 78 -7.41 -0.20 -6.36
C PHE A 78 -6.78 -0.30 -4.97
N TYR A 79 -5.71 -1.08 -4.84
CA TYR A 79 -4.96 -1.17 -3.59
C TYR A 79 -4.37 0.18 -3.18
N GLY A 80 -3.85 0.94 -4.16
CA GLY A 80 -3.38 2.31 -3.94
C GLY A 80 -4.49 3.26 -3.49
N ALA A 81 -5.69 3.16 -4.06
CA ALA A 81 -6.85 3.97 -3.65
C ALA A 81 -7.30 3.66 -2.21
N ILE A 82 -7.37 2.38 -1.84
CA ILE A 82 -7.67 1.94 -0.46
C ILE A 82 -6.62 2.47 0.51
N THR A 83 -5.33 2.29 0.17
CA THR A 83 -4.22 2.75 1.00
C THR A 83 -4.22 4.27 1.17
N GLN A 84 -4.51 5.01 0.10
CA GLN A 84 -4.64 6.46 0.14
C GLN A 84 -5.83 6.90 0.99
N GLY A 85 -6.97 6.21 0.95
CA GLY A 85 -8.08 6.49 1.86
C GLY A 85 -7.68 6.30 3.32
N LEU A 86 -7.04 5.17 3.62
CA LEU A 86 -6.58 4.81 4.97
C LEU A 86 -5.45 5.72 5.49
N SER A 87 -4.64 6.31 4.59
CA SER A 87 -3.60 7.28 4.94
C SER A 87 -4.18 8.57 5.53
N THR A 88 -5.45 8.90 5.25
CA THR A 88 -6.13 10.08 5.81
C THR A 88 -6.65 9.87 7.24
N VAL A 89 -6.79 8.62 7.69
CA VAL A 89 -7.41 8.28 8.97
C VAL A 89 -6.62 8.86 10.15
N ARG A 90 -7.36 9.41 11.11
CA ARG A 90 -6.84 9.82 12.43
C ARG A 90 -7.49 8.99 13.56
N PRO A 91 -6.73 8.63 14.61
CA PRO A 91 -5.27 8.72 14.73
C PRO A 91 -4.52 7.83 13.72
N GLU A 92 -3.28 8.19 13.39
CA GLU A 92 -2.52 7.61 12.26
C GLU A 92 -2.36 6.10 12.33
N TRP A 93 -2.11 5.58 13.53
CA TRP A 93 -1.90 4.15 13.73
C TRP A 93 -3.13 3.32 13.32
N LYS A 94 -4.35 3.86 13.42
CA LYS A 94 -5.58 3.15 13.01
C LYS A 94 -5.64 3.00 11.49
N GLY A 95 -5.22 4.01 10.73
CA GLY A 95 -5.16 3.92 9.28
C GLY A 95 -4.07 2.99 8.79
N THR A 96 -2.89 3.03 9.43
CA THR A 96 -1.81 2.07 9.13
C THR A 96 -2.24 0.65 9.46
N LEU A 97 -2.82 0.41 10.63
CA LEU A 97 -3.34 -0.91 11.00
C LEU A 97 -4.44 -1.37 10.02
N GLY A 98 -5.34 -0.47 9.64
CA GLY A 98 -6.34 -0.74 8.60
C GLY A 98 -5.69 -1.20 7.30
N ALA A 99 -4.63 -0.52 6.83
CA ALA A 99 -3.93 -0.92 5.61
C ALA A 99 -3.27 -2.30 5.76
N CYS A 100 -2.61 -2.55 6.90
CA CYS A 100 -1.97 -3.83 7.20
C CYS A 100 -2.93 -5.01 7.38
N LEU A 101 -4.22 -4.78 7.59
CA LEU A 101 -5.21 -5.84 7.75
C LEU A 101 -6.07 -6.00 6.50
N LEU A 102 -6.61 -4.89 5.98
CA LEU A 102 -7.55 -4.93 4.85
C LEU A 102 -6.86 -5.44 3.58
N LEU A 103 -5.65 -4.95 3.28
CA LEU A 103 -4.95 -5.31 2.04
C LEU A 103 -4.52 -6.78 2.04
N PRO A 104 -3.90 -7.33 3.12
CA PRO A 104 -3.62 -8.77 3.20
C PRO A 104 -4.88 -9.62 3.10
N VAL A 105 -5.98 -9.25 3.76
CA VAL A 105 -7.22 -10.03 3.69
C VAL A 105 -7.72 -10.13 2.25
N PHE A 106 -7.76 -9.04 1.49
CA PHE A 106 -8.18 -9.09 0.09
C PHE A 106 -7.18 -9.85 -0.79
N ASN A 107 -5.89 -9.60 -0.62
CA ASN A 107 -4.84 -10.15 -1.49
C ASN A 107 -4.63 -11.66 -1.24
N HIS A 108 -4.64 -12.10 0.02
CA HIS A 108 -4.41 -13.49 0.38
C HIS A 108 -5.67 -14.36 0.34
N SER A 109 -6.87 -13.78 0.33
CA SER A 109 -8.09 -14.56 0.03
C SER A 109 -8.05 -15.11 -1.40
N LEU A 110 -7.56 -14.30 -2.35
CA LEU A 110 -7.32 -14.71 -3.74
C LEU A 110 -6.15 -15.68 -3.87
N GLU A 111 -5.06 -15.43 -3.13
CA GLU A 111 -3.88 -16.30 -3.10
C GLU A 111 -4.22 -17.69 -2.52
N LEU A 112 -4.95 -17.74 -1.40
CA LEU A 112 -5.43 -18.98 -0.79
C LEU A 112 -6.36 -19.75 -1.74
N ALA A 113 -7.29 -19.08 -2.41
CA ALA A 113 -8.18 -19.73 -3.38
C ALA A 113 -7.39 -20.34 -4.56
N ALA A 114 -6.39 -19.61 -5.08
CA ALA A 114 -5.56 -20.06 -6.19
C ALA A 114 -4.61 -21.22 -5.82
N HIS A 115 -4.15 -21.28 -4.58
CA HIS A 115 -3.29 -22.35 -4.08
C HIS A 115 -4.06 -23.58 -3.57
N TRP A 116 -5.24 -23.37 -2.99
CA TRP A 116 -6.13 -24.46 -2.62
C TRP A 116 -6.56 -25.26 -3.86
N ALA A 117 -6.87 -24.59 -4.96
CA ALA A 117 -7.16 -25.22 -6.24
C ALA A 117 -5.96 -25.98 -6.85
N ARG A 118 -4.72 -25.68 -6.42
CA ARG A 118 -3.47 -26.27 -6.94
C ARG A 118 -2.81 -27.29 -6.01
N GLY A 119 -3.33 -27.51 -4.80
CA GLY A 119 -2.78 -28.49 -3.85
C GLY A 119 -1.34 -28.20 -3.42
N THR A 120 -0.98 -26.93 -3.21
CA THR A 120 0.41 -26.52 -2.94
C THR A 120 0.88 -26.98 -1.55
N GLU A 121 2.00 -27.71 -1.47
CA GLU A 121 2.70 -28.05 -0.23
C GLU A 121 3.35 -26.78 0.40
N GLU A 122 3.50 -26.73 1.73
CA GLU A 122 4.04 -25.57 2.49
C GLU A 122 3.25 -24.25 2.37
N LEU A 123 1.95 -24.35 2.05
CA LEU A 123 1.03 -23.23 1.87
C LEU A 123 1.05 -22.20 3.02
N THR A 124 1.12 -22.68 4.27
CA THR A 124 1.09 -21.82 5.45
C THR A 124 2.31 -20.91 5.53
N ALA A 125 3.50 -21.42 5.24
CA ALA A 125 4.74 -20.63 5.29
C ALA A 125 4.78 -19.57 4.19
N SER A 126 4.36 -19.93 2.97
CA SER A 126 4.27 -19.00 1.83
C SER A 126 3.23 -17.90 2.06
N ILE A 127 2.06 -18.24 2.59
CA ILE A 127 1.03 -17.24 2.95
C ILE A 127 1.57 -16.33 4.05
N LEU A 128 2.22 -16.87 5.09
CA LEU A 128 2.73 -16.06 6.19
C LEU A 128 3.82 -15.07 5.72
N ALA A 129 4.75 -15.52 4.89
CA ALA A 129 5.77 -14.65 4.31
C ALA A 129 5.14 -13.54 3.43
N SER A 130 4.14 -13.90 2.62
CA SER A 130 3.39 -12.97 1.77
C SER A 130 2.61 -11.94 2.60
N VAL A 131 1.99 -12.36 3.70
CA VAL A 131 1.31 -11.49 4.67
C VAL A 131 2.29 -10.51 5.31
N CYS A 132 3.43 -10.99 5.80
CA CYS A 132 4.46 -10.13 6.41
C CYS A 132 4.98 -9.08 5.42
N PHE A 133 5.32 -9.50 4.19
CA PHE A 133 5.76 -8.58 3.15
C PHE A 133 4.68 -7.56 2.78
N THR A 134 3.43 -8.01 2.65
CA THR A 134 2.28 -7.14 2.35
C THR A 134 2.04 -6.15 3.49
N ALA A 135 2.18 -6.56 4.75
CA ALA A 135 2.05 -5.69 5.90
C ALA A 135 3.13 -4.59 5.90
N VAL A 136 4.40 -4.96 5.74
CA VAL A 136 5.52 -4.00 5.70
C VAL A 136 5.37 -3.01 4.54
N SER A 137 5.07 -3.51 3.34
CA SER A 137 4.87 -2.66 2.16
C SER A 137 3.65 -1.73 2.32
N SER A 138 2.56 -2.21 2.92
CA SER A 138 1.37 -1.40 3.23
C SER A 138 1.64 -0.32 4.27
N MET A 139 2.48 -0.61 5.28
CA MET A 139 2.92 0.41 6.24
C MET A 139 3.68 1.53 5.54
N PHE A 140 4.65 1.17 4.68
CA PHE A 140 5.44 2.15 3.95
C PHE A 140 4.58 2.97 2.99
N HIS A 141 3.72 2.33 2.19
CA HIS A 141 2.79 3.04 1.29
C HIS A 141 1.86 4.00 2.06
N CYS A 142 1.28 3.55 3.18
CA CYS A 142 0.44 4.40 4.01
C CYS A 142 1.24 5.59 4.60
N PHE A 143 2.50 5.38 4.98
CA PHE A 143 3.39 6.41 5.49
C PHE A 143 3.75 7.48 4.43
N VAL A 144 4.08 7.07 3.20
CA VAL A 144 4.41 8.04 2.13
C VAL A 144 3.16 8.77 1.65
N MET A 145 2.01 8.08 1.56
CA MET A 145 0.73 8.70 1.20
C MET A 145 0.22 9.68 2.26
N ARG A 146 0.58 9.50 3.54
CA ARG A 146 0.33 10.49 4.60
C ARG A 146 1.07 11.80 4.37
N GLN A 147 2.19 11.77 3.66
CA GLN A 147 3.00 12.93 3.32
C GLN A 147 2.60 13.54 1.97
N GLY A 148 1.51 13.05 1.37
CA GLY A 148 1.04 13.50 0.06
C GLY A 148 1.75 12.85 -1.13
N LEU A 149 2.80 12.07 -0.91
CA LEU A 149 3.52 11.34 -1.96
C LEU A 149 2.69 10.16 -2.47
N MET A 150 2.80 9.83 -3.75
CA MET A 150 2.08 8.69 -4.36
C MET A 150 0.56 8.79 -4.26
N THR A 151 0.02 9.98 -3.95
CA THR A 151 -1.43 10.24 -3.94
C THR A 151 -1.92 10.70 -5.31
N VAL A 152 -3.19 10.49 -5.60
CA VAL A 152 -3.85 11.01 -6.80
C VAL A 152 -5.07 11.86 -6.44
N GLY A 153 -5.46 12.77 -7.34
CA GLY A 153 -6.57 13.70 -7.15
C GLY A 153 -6.11 15.14 -7.09
N GLU A 154 -7.03 16.04 -6.71
CA GLU A 154 -6.75 17.47 -6.57
C GLU A 154 -5.61 17.72 -5.58
N GLY A 155 -4.65 18.55 -5.98
CA GLY A 155 -3.49 18.91 -5.16
C GLY A 155 -2.36 17.87 -5.11
N SER A 156 -2.46 16.75 -5.85
CA SER A 156 -1.36 15.78 -5.94
C SER A 156 -0.17 16.30 -6.77
N GLN A 157 1.05 15.95 -6.37
CA GLN A 157 2.26 16.29 -7.14
C GLN A 157 2.46 15.38 -8.36
N GLY A 158 3.41 15.69 -9.24
CA GLY A 158 3.79 14.79 -10.33
C GLY A 158 4.51 13.53 -9.83
N LEU A 159 4.40 12.42 -10.57
CA LEU A 159 5.05 11.15 -10.19
C LEU A 159 6.58 11.29 -10.04
N LEU A 160 7.23 12.06 -10.91
CA LEU A 160 8.68 12.28 -10.82
C LEU A 160 9.08 13.01 -9.53
N ALA A 161 8.28 13.98 -9.09
CA ALA A 161 8.50 14.68 -7.82
C ALA A 161 8.33 13.72 -6.64
N ASP A 162 7.31 12.87 -6.68
CA ASP A 162 7.11 11.83 -5.66
C ASP A 162 8.29 10.85 -5.60
N LEU A 163 8.78 10.39 -6.75
CA LEU A 163 9.91 9.46 -6.84
C LEU A 163 11.23 10.12 -6.37
N ALA A 164 11.45 11.40 -6.68
CA ALA A 164 12.62 12.15 -6.21
C ALA A 164 12.63 12.30 -4.67
N ALA A 165 11.45 12.37 -4.04
CA ALA A 165 11.32 12.40 -2.58
C ALA A 165 11.44 11.03 -1.91
N MET A 166 11.37 9.93 -2.67
CA MET A 166 11.31 8.57 -2.14
C MET A 166 12.52 8.16 -1.28
N PRO A 167 13.79 8.51 -1.63
CA PRO A 167 14.95 8.18 -0.78
C PRO A 167 14.84 8.81 0.62
N LYS A 168 14.41 10.07 0.68
CA LYS A 168 14.18 10.76 1.95
C LYS A 168 13.02 10.15 2.72
N ALA A 169 11.93 9.81 2.03
CA ALA A 169 10.77 9.16 2.64
C ALA A 169 11.13 7.79 3.24
N LEU A 170 11.98 7.01 2.56
CA LEU A 170 12.50 5.74 3.07
C LEU A 170 13.33 5.94 4.34
N ALA A 171 14.25 6.92 4.34
CA ALA A 171 15.06 7.24 5.51
C ALA A 171 14.20 7.65 6.72
N LEU A 172 13.17 8.49 6.49
CA LEU A 172 12.23 8.89 7.54
C LEU A 172 11.38 7.73 8.05
N PHE A 173 10.95 6.83 7.17
CA PHE A 173 10.17 5.65 7.57
C PHE A 173 10.97 4.76 8.52
N VAL A 174 12.23 4.46 8.18
CA VAL A 174 13.14 3.65 9.00
C VAL A 174 13.44 4.34 10.35
N ALA A 175 13.55 5.68 10.38
CA ALA A 175 13.80 6.44 11.60
C ALA A 175 12.53 6.64 12.48
N SER A 176 11.33 6.46 11.94
CA SER A 176 10.06 6.78 12.62
C SER A 176 9.79 6.01 13.92
N PRO A 177 10.14 4.71 14.08
CA PRO A 177 9.96 4.00 15.35
C PRO A 177 10.82 4.61 16.46
N PHE A 178 12.03 5.05 16.11
CA PHE A 178 12.98 5.66 17.04
C PHE A 178 12.55 7.07 17.48
N GLN A 179 11.99 7.86 16.56
CA GLN A 179 11.48 9.20 16.89
C GLN A 179 10.30 9.15 17.88
N ARG A 180 9.38 8.19 17.72
CA ARG A 180 8.27 7.99 18.66
C ARG A 180 8.74 7.53 20.04
N GLN A 181 9.79 6.71 20.11
CA GLN A 181 10.40 6.28 21.37
C GLN A 181 11.11 7.43 22.11
N LEU A 182 11.85 8.28 21.39
CA LEU A 182 12.53 9.44 21.98
C LEU A 182 11.54 10.50 22.50
N ALA A 183 10.44 10.73 21.79
CA ALA A 183 9.39 11.64 22.25
C ALA A 183 8.66 11.11 23.50
N ARG A 184 8.49 9.79 23.62
CA ARG A 184 7.88 9.14 24.80
C ARG A 184 8.76 9.14 26.04
N LYS A 185 10.09 9.17 25.89
CA LYS A 185 11.05 9.23 27.01
C LYS A 185 11.31 10.65 27.54
N ARG A 186 10.84 11.69 26.83
CA ARG A 186 10.98 13.10 27.24
C ARG A 186 9.75 13.64 27.99
N VAL A 187 8.74 12.80 28.22
CA VAL A 187 7.54 13.05 29.04
C VAL A 187 7.68 12.21 30.30
#